data_AF-A0A317Z9U2-F1
#
_entry.id   AF-A0A317Z9U2-F1
#
_cell.length_a   1.000
_cell.length_b   1.000
_cell.length_c   1.000
_cell.angle_alpha   90.00
_cell.angle_beta   90.00
_cell.angle_gamma   90.00
#
_symmetry.space_group_name_H-M   'P 1'
#
loop_
_entity.id
_entity.type
_entity.pdbx_description
1 polymer ?
#
loop_
_entity_poly.entity_id
_entity_poly.type
_entity_poly.pdbx_seq_one_letter_code
_entity_poly.pdbx_strand_id
1 'polypeptide(L)'
;MKEVHKLLLGRVLTNIGDSIVLISLTWYVAVTYHNTLYLGIIGVIVGVIDVFMFFLGPILDRYNIKKILCISTLAQVFIVIP
;
A
#
# COMPACT_ATOMS: atom_id res chain seq x y z
N MET A 1 14.84 -22.67 -2.59
CA MET A 1 15.14 -21.47 -3.43
C MET A 1 14.01 -21.07 -4.39
N LYS A 2 13.31 -21.99 -5.06
CA LYS A 2 12.21 -21.67 -6.00
C LYS A 2 11.03 -20.89 -5.38
N GLU A 3 10.68 -21.16 -4.12
CA GLU A 3 9.55 -20.51 -3.45
C GLU A 3 9.83 -19.06 -3.01
N VAL A 4 11.08 -18.74 -2.67
CA VAL A 4 11.48 -17.36 -2.31
C VAL A 4 11.39 -16.43 -3.52
N HIS A 5 11.78 -16.91 -4.71
CA HIS A 5 11.69 -16.14 -5.95
C HIS A 5 10.23 -15.80 -6.30
N LYS A 6 9.27 -16.71 -6.09
CA LYS A 6 7.85 -16.43 -6.29
C LYS A 6 7.33 -15.35 -5.34
N LEU A 7 7.71 -15.42 -4.06
CA LEU A 7 7.32 -14.43 -3.06
C LEU A 7 7.92 -13.06 -3.37
N LEU A 8 9.20 -13.01 -3.78
CA LEU A 8 9.86 -11.78 -4.18
C LEU A 8 9.23 -11.18 -5.44
N LEU A 9 8.93 -11.99 -6.45
CA LEU A 9 8.30 -11.53 -7.69
C LEU A 9 6.90 -10.98 -7.40
N GLY A 10 6.11 -11.66 -6.57
CA GLY A 10 4.83 -11.15 -6.08
C GLY A 10 4.98 -9.82 -5.34
N ARG A 11 5.97 -9.70 -4.46
CA ARG A 11 6.25 -8.46 -3.71
C ARG A 11 6.65 -7.30 -4.62
N VAL A 12 7.47 -7.56 -5.65
CA VAL A 12 7.85 -6.55 -6.65
C VAL A 12 6.64 -6.07 -7.43
N LEU A 13 5.79 -6.99 -7.90
CA LEU A 13 4.57 -6.64 -8.64
C LEU A 13 3.61 -5.82 -7.77
N THR A 14 3.38 -6.21 -6.51
CA THR A 14 2.55 -5.42 -5.59
C THR A 14 3.13 -4.04 -5.34
N ASN A 15 4.45 -3.92 -5.11
CA ASN A 15 5.09 -2.62 -4.91
C ASN A 15 4.98 -1.69 -6.14
N ILE A 16 5.03 -2.25 -7.35
CA ILE A 16 4.78 -1.49 -8.59
C ILE A 16 3.34 -0.96 -8.59
N GLY A 17 2.38 -1.83 -8.27
CA GLY A 17 0.97 -1.44 -8.14
C GLY A 17 0.75 -0.34 -7.11
N ASP A 18 1.28 -0.50 -5.90
CA ASP A 18 1.19 0.50 -4.82
C ASP A 18 1.80 1.85 -5.26
N SER A 19 2.93 1.82 -5.97
CA SER A 19 3.56 3.03 -6.50
C SER A 19 2.70 3.74 -7.54
N ILE A 20 2.06 2.98 -8.44
CA ILE A 20 1.14 3.54 -9.44
C ILE A 20 -0.05 4.20 -8.73
N VAL A 21 -0.66 3.54 -7.75
CA VAL A 21 -1.78 4.09 -6.97
C VAL A 21 -1.39 5.40 -6.28
N LEU A 22 -0.21 5.45 -5.66
CA LEU A 22 0.29 6.65 -5.01
C LEU A 22 0.49 7.81 -6.01
N ILE A 23 1.10 7.54 -7.17
CA ILE A 23 1.30 8.54 -8.22
C ILE A 23 -0.05 9.02 -8.77
N SER A 24 -1.00 8.10 -9.03
CA SER A 24 -2.34 8.46 -9.51
C SER A 24 -3.11 9.30 -8.49
N LEU A 25 -3.06 8.97 -7.20
CA LEU A 25 -3.71 9.74 -6.15
C LEU A 25 -3.13 11.15 -6.03
N THR A 26 -1.79 11.25 -5.98
CA THR A 26 -1.11 12.55 -5.87
C THR A 26 -1.35 13.41 -7.12
N TRP A 27 -1.34 12.81 -8.31
CA TRP A 27 -1.70 13.49 -9.56
C TRP A 27 -3.15 13.97 -9.55
N TYR A 28 -4.10 13.12 -9.14
CA TYR A 28 -5.51 13.46 -9.07
C TYR A 28 -5.73 14.67 -8.16
N VAL A 29 -5.16 14.66 -6.96
CA VAL A 29 -5.26 15.77 -6.00
C VAL A 29 -4.63 17.05 -6.56
N ALA A 30 -3.49 16.95 -7.23
CA ALA A 30 -2.83 18.09 -7.85
C ALA A 30 -3.71 18.75 -8.93
N VAL A 31 -4.38 17.95 -9.76
CA VAL A 31 -5.26 18.45 -10.84
C VAL A 31 -6.62 18.91 -10.31
N THR A 32 -7.18 18.29 -9.27
CA THR A 32 -8.51 18.66 -8.75
C THR A 32 -8.49 19.92 -7.91
N TYR A 33 -7.49 20.09 -7.03
CA TYR A 33 -7.50 21.17 -6.03
C TYR A 33 -6.57 22.34 -6.39
N HIS A 34 -5.64 22.15 -7.34
CA HIS A 34 -4.65 23.14 -7.78
C HIS A 34 -3.90 23.86 -6.64
N ASN A 35 -3.81 23.23 -5.47
CA ASN A 35 -3.23 23.83 -4.26
C ASN A 35 -2.36 22.79 -3.53
N THR A 36 -1.10 23.16 -3.30
CA THR A 36 -0.07 22.33 -2.69
C THR A 36 -0.37 21.93 -1.24
N LEU A 37 -1.21 22.68 -0.52
CA LEU A 37 -1.63 22.31 0.84
C LEU A 37 -2.35 20.95 0.86
N TYR A 38 -3.20 20.66 -0.13
CA TYR A 38 -3.91 19.38 -0.19
C TYR A 38 -2.97 18.21 -0.50
N LEU A 39 -1.92 18.43 -1.29
CA LEU A 39 -0.86 17.45 -1.49
C LEU A 39 -0.12 17.16 -0.18
N GLY A 40 0.20 18.21 0.59
CA GLY A 40 0.80 18.08 1.91
C GLY A 40 -0.08 17.29 2.89
N ILE A 41 -1.39 17.58 2.92
CA ILE A 41 -2.36 16.86 3.76
C ILE A 41 -2.41 15.37 3.38
N ILE A 42 -2.50 15.04 2.09
CA ILE A 42 -2.50 13.64 1.64
C ILE A 42 -1.19 12.94 2.02
N GLY A 43 -0.05 13.62 1.85
CA GLY A 43 1.25 13.09 2.27
C GLY A 43 1.31 12.81 3.77
N VAL A 44 0.78 13.71 4.60
CA VAL A 44 0.69 13.51 6.06
C VAL A 44 -0.23 12.33 6.39
N ILE A 45 -1.40 12.22 5.75
CA ILE A 45 -2.33 11.11 5.98
C ILE A 45 -1.66 9.76 5.65
N VAL A 46 -1.03 9.65 4.49
CA VAL A 46 -0.31 8.42 4.08
C VAL A 46 0.82 8.11 5.06
N GLY A 47 1.66 9.10 5.37
CA GLY A 47 2.79 8.90 6.30
C GLY A 47 2.36 8.52 7.71
N VAL A 48 1.24 9.07 8.21
CA VAL A 48 0.68 8.67 9.51
C VAL A 48 0.25 7.21 9.49
N ILE A 49 -0.44 6.75 8.44
CA ILE A 49 -0.81 5.34 8.28
C ILE A 49 0.42 4.44 8.30
N ASP A 50 1.49 4.83 7.60
CA ASP A 50 2.75 4.07 7.57
C ASP A 50 3.41 3.98 8.97
N VAL A 51 3.39 5.07 9.75
CA VAL A 51 3.86 5.05 11.14
C VAL A 51 3.01 4.10 11.99
N PHE A 52 1.70 4.06 11.79
CA PHE A 52 0.82 3.14 12.50
C PHE A 52 1.09 1.66 12.15
N MET A 53 1.64 1.35 10.97
CA MET A 53 2.03 -0.03 10.63
C MET A 53 3.06 -0.61 11.59
N PHE A 54 3.88 0.21 12.26
CA PHE A 54 4.82 -0.24 13.28
C PHE A 54 4.10 -1.02 14.41
N PHE A 55 2.92 -0.56 14.84
CA PHE A 55 2.14 -1.23 15.88
C PHE A 55 1.48 -2.53 15.40
N LEU A 56 1.31 -2.69 14.08
CA LEU A 56 0.75 -3.90 13.50
C LEU A 56 1.77 -5.04 13.41
N GLY A 57 3.08 -4.76 13.41
CA GLY A 57 4.14 -5.77 13.36
C GLY A 57 3.98 -6.90 14.38
N PRO A 58 3.89 -6.60 15.70
CA PRO A 58 3.67 -7.62 16.73
C PRO A 58 2.36 -8.41 16.59
N ILE A 59 1.36 -7.85 15.91
CA ILE A 59 0.09 -8.53 15.63
C ILE A 59 0.30 -9.51 14.48
N LEU A 60 0.92 -9.07 13.39
CA LEU A 60 1.21 -9.89 12.21
C LEU A 60 2.07 -11.11 12.54
N ASP A 61 3.00 -10.99 13.48
CA ASP A 61 3.86 -12.09 13.94
C ASP A 61 3.11 -13.23 14.65
N ARG A 62 1.90 -12.95 15.18
CA ARG A 62 1.07 -13.97 15.86
C ARG A 62 0.21 -14.79 14.89
N TYR A 63 0.11 -14.39 13.63
CA TYR A 63 -0.76 -15.01 12.63
C TYR A 63 0.04 -15.59 11.45
N ASN A 64 -0.64 -16.36 10.61
CA ASN A 64 -0.02 -16.92 9.42
C ASN A 64 0.19 -15.83 8.35
N ILE A 65 1.45 -15.39 8.20
CA ILE A 65 1.84 -14.31 7.28
C ILE A 65 1.41 -14.54 5.83
N LYS A 66 1.38 -15.79 5.36
CA LYS A 66 0.93 -16.11 3.98
C LYS A 66 -0.56 -15.86 3.79
N LYS A 67 -1.38 -16.19 4.79
CA LYS A 67 -2.83 -15.91 4.75
C LYS A 67 -3.10 -14.42 4.79
N ILE A 68 -2.40 -13.69 5.67
CA ILE A 68 -2.54 -12.24 5.76
C ILE A 68 -2.16 -11.58 4.44
N LEU A 69 -1.02 -11.96 3.86
CA LEU A 69 -0.57 -11.43 2.57
C LEU A 69 -1.61 -11.66 1.47
N CYS A 70 -2.18 -12.87 1.39
CA CYS A 70 -3.22 -13.17 0.40
C CYS A 70 -4.47 -12.32 0.60
N ILE A 71 -4.97 -12.21 1.85
CA ILE A 71 -6.16 -11.42 2.18
C ILE A 71 -5.92 -9.94 1.92
N SER A 72 -4.76 -9.39 2.31
CA SER A 72 -4.43 -7.98 2.12
C SER A 72 -4.31 -7.62 0.65
N THR A 73 -3.67 -8.47 -0.17
CA THR A 73 -3.57 -8.24 -1.61
C THR A 73 -4.95 -8.33 -2.28
N LEU A 74 -5.81 -9.27 -1.87
CA LEU A 74 -7.18 -9.33 -2.37
C LEU A 74 -7.96 -8.07 -2.02
N ALA A 75 -7.89 -7.64 -0.75
CA ALA A 75 -8.56 -6.44 -0.28
C ALA A 75 -8.11 -5.18 -1.02
N GLN A 76 -6.80 -5.03 -1.27
CA GLN A 76 -6.27 -3.92 -2.08
C GLN A 76 -6.87 -3.91 -3.48
N VAL A 77 -6.95 -5.06 -4.15
CA VAL A 77 -7.54 -5.16 -5.49
C VAL A 77 -9.01 -4.74 -5.49
N PHE A 78 -9.80 -5.18 -4.50
CA PHE A 78 -11.22 -4.79 -4.39
C PHE A 78 -11.43 -3.30 -4.07
N ILE A 79 -10.50 -2.68 -3.34
CA ILE A 79 -10.59 -1.25 -3.00
C ILE A 79 -10.22 -0.38 -4.22
N VAL A 80 -9.24 -0.82 -5.01
CA VAL A 80 -8.72 -0.05 -6.15
C VAL A 80 -9.55 -0.25 -7.42
N ILE A 81 -10.10 -1.44 -7.63
CA ILE A 81 -10.98 -1.78 -8.75
C ILE A 81 -12.42 -1.78 -8.24
N PRO A 82 -13.17 -0.67 -8.38
CA PRO A 82 -14.61 -0.67 -8.13
C PRO A 82 -15.38 -1.53 -9.13
#